data_AF-A0A2A6CTU7-F1
#
_entry.id   AF-A0A2A6CTU7-F1
#
_cell.length_a   1.000
_cell.length_b   1.000
_cell.length_c   1.000
_cell.angle_alpha   90.00
_cell.angle_beta   90.00
_cell.angle_gamma   90.00
#
_symmetry.space_group_name_H-M   'P 1'
#
loop_
_entity.id
_entity.type
_entity.pdbx_description
1 polymer ?
#
loop_
_entity_poly.entity_id
_entity_poly.type
_entity_poly.pdbx_seq_one_letter_code
_entity_poly.pdbx_strand_id
1 'polypeptide(L)'
;MHPGIGEQLFWGGWGTRCREDGKTVVYRMCDDEPERDGIVVDVSEDEMIGTELAGVHRGRLFYSIVKEGLSEPVIRQLCDKLPDCQRTVSAYADDSLPYLYIENGQHLFTLNTSTLKFLPSLKIEINCVYSIAGVRNGIVTMRGITSYFDWYRMTARLPEEWATPVHSEYINAEIFAVFKD
;
A
#
# COMPACT_ATOMS: atom_id res chain seq x y z
N MET A 1 -12.82 16.45 18.89
CA MET A 1 -12.33 17.63 18.15
C MET A 1 -12.93 17.46 16.77
N HIS A 2 -13.86 18.31 16.32
CA HIS A 2 -14.39 18.15 14.96
C HIS A 2 -13.23 18.37 13.99
N PRO A 3 -12.89 17.39 13.14
CA PRO A 3 -11.89 17.63 12.11
C PRO A 3 -12.44 18.74 11.24
N GLY A 4 -11.79 19.91 11.27
CA GLY A 4 -12.12 20.98 10.36
C GLY A 4 -12.07 20.44 8.93
N ILE A 5 -12.98 20.91 8.07
CA ILE A 5 -12.90 20.68 6.63
C ILE A 5 -11.45 20.98 6.22
N GLY A 6 -10.76 19.95 5.74
CA GLY A 6 -9.32 19.98 5.61
C GLY A 6 -8.87 18.94 4.60
N GLU A 7 -7.85 19.32 3.84
CA GLU A 7 -7.20 18.49 2.85
C GLU A 7 -5.82 18.09 3.39
N GLN A 8 -5.50 16.80 3.34
CA GLN A 8 -4.21 16.27 3.71
C GLN A 8 -3.60 15.53 2.52
N LEU A 9 -2.36 15.88 2.16
CA LEU A 9 -1.62 15.22 1.10
C LEU A 9 -0.63 14.24 1.69
N PHE A 10 -0.44 13.12 1.00
CA PHE A 10 0.43 12.03 1.42
C PHE A 10 1.50 11.74 0.36
N TRP A 11 2.59 11.15 0.83
CA TRP A 11 3.61 10.59 -0.04
C TRP A 11 3.00 9.51 -0.92
N GLY A 12 3.44 9.43 -2.18
CA GLY A 12 2.90 8.49 -3.17
C GLY A 12 1.73 9.04 -4.02
N GLY A 13 1.38 10.31 -3.84
CA GLY A 13 0.54 11.03 -4.80
C GLY A 13 -0.96 10.87 -4.58
N TRP A 14 -1.39 10.69 -3.34
CA TRP A 14 -2.80 10.72 -2.94
C TRP A 14 -3.06 11.78 -1.87
N GLY A 15 -4.34 12.13 -1.72
CA GLY A 15 -4.83 13.05 -0.71
C GLY A 15 -6.08 12.50 -0.03
N THR A 16 -6.38 13.07 1.14
CA THR A 16 -7.67 12.91 1.82
C THR A 16 -8.34 14.25 1.97
N ARG A 17 -9.68 14.24 1.91
CA ARG A 17 -10.52 15.41 2.17
C ARG A 17 -11.73 15.00 3.01
N CYS A 18 -11.99 15.75 4.07
CA CYS A 18 -13.24 15.66 4.82
C CYS A 18 -14.32 16.50 4.13
N ARG A 19 -15.45 15.88 3.79
CA ARG A 19 -16.61 16.53 3.16
C ARG A 19 -17.52 17.22 4.19
N GLU A 20 -18.43 18.05 3.71
CA GLU A 20 -19.45 18.72 4.54
C GLU A 20 -20.41 17.72 5.22
N ASP A 21 -20.61 16.54 4.65
CA ASP A 21 -21.40 15.44 5.23
C ASP A 21 -20.64 14.66 6.32
N GLY A 22 -19.40 15.05 6.62
CA GLY A 22 -18.52 14.41 7.60
C GLY A 22 -17.81 13.17 7.09
N LYS A 23 -17.97 12.78 5.81
CA LYS A 23 -17.27 11.63 5.24
C LYS A 23 -15.88 12.01 4.75
N THR A 24 -14.92 11.10 4.97
CA THR A 24 -13.58 11.23 4.40
C THR A 24 -13.55 10.62 3.01
N VAL A 25 -12.94 11.31 2.06
CA VAL A 25 -12.68 10.81 0.71
C VAL A 25 -11.18 10.76 0.48
N VAL A 26 -10.73 9.65 -0.10
CA VAL A 26 -9.36 9.44 -0.57
C VAL A 26 -9.35 9.56 -2.08
N TYR A 27 -8.41 10.32 -2.64
CA TYR A 27 -8.28 10.50 -4.09
C TYR A 27 -6.81 10.56 -4.48
N ARG A 28 -6.51 10.35 -5.76
CA ARG A 28 -5.16 10.56 -6.30
C ARG A 28 -5.00 12.02 -6.68
N MET A 29 -3.80 12.56 -6.50
CA MET A 29 -3.49 13.94 -6.89
C MET A 29 -3.60 14.18 -8.41
N CYS A 30 -3.63 13.11 -9.21
CA CYS A 30 -3.85 13.18 -10.65
C CYS A 30 -5.32 12.99 -11.06
N ASP A 31 -6.25 12.82 -10.12
CA ASP A 31 -7.67 12.80 -10.42
C ASP A 31 -8.16 14.24 -10.67
N ASP A 32 -8.95 14.43 -11.73
CA ASP A 32 -9.42 15.75 -12.13
C ASP A 32 -10.42 16.34 -11.13
N GLU A 33 -11.27 15.47 -10.56
CA GLU A 33 -12.33 15.86 -9.64
C GLU A 33 -12.38 14.92 -8.43
N PRO A 34 -11.70 15.26 -7.30
CA PRO A 34 -11.71 14.45 -6.08
C PRO A 34 -13.12 14.08 -5.58
N GLU A 35 -14.11 14.93 -5.83
CA GLU A 35 -15.48 14.68 -5.41
C GLU A 35 -16.20 13.60 -6.24
N ARG A 36 -15.79 13.44 -7.50
CA ARG A 36 -16.36 12.48 -8.43
C ARG A 36 -15.57 11.18 -8.46
N ASP A 37 -14.24 11.31 -8.48
CA ASP A 37 -13.31 10.23 -8.76
C ASP A 37 -12.75 9.61 -7.47
N GLY A 38 -12.87 10.31 -6.33
CA GLY A 38 -12.42 9.85 -5.03
C GLY A 38 -13.25 8.71 -4.45
N ILE A 39 -12.62 7.94 -3.57
CA ILE A 39 -13.21 6.81 -2.87
C ILE A 39 -13.60 7.26 -1.46
N VAL A 40 -14.89 7.11 -1.14
CA VAL A 40 -15.42 7.37 0.19
C VAL A 40 -14.94 6.28 1.16
N VAL A 41 -14.36 6.70 2.27
CA VAL A 41 -14.00 5.82 3.38
C VAL A 41 -15.27 5.52 4.18
N ASP A 42 -15.75 4.28 4.11
CA ASP A 42 -17.00 3.83 4.75
C ASP A 42 -16.74 2.90 5.95
N VAL A 43 -15.64 3.14 6.64
CA VAL A 43 -15.22 2.44 7.87
C VAL A 43 -15.09 3.43 9.01
N SER A 44 -15.38 2.99 10.22
CA SER A 44 -15.36 3.88 11.39
C SER A 44 -13.93 4.29 11.77
N GLU A 45 -13.77 5.45 12.42
CA GLU A 45 -12.47 5.89 12.94
C GLU A 45 -11.85 4.84 13.89
N ASP A 46 -12.69 4.15 14.68
CA ASP A 46 -12.27 3.10 15.61
C ASP A 46 -11.70 1.86 14.88
N GLU A 47 -12.22 1.50 13.71
CA GLU A 47 -11.70 0.41 12.87
C GLU A 47 -10.39 0.79 12.17
N MET A 48 -10.15 2.09 12.02
CA MET A 48 -8.97 2.65 11.36
C MET A 48 -7.79 2.87 12.31
N ILE A 49 -7.98 2.72 13.63
CA ILE A 49 -6.91 2.91 14.62
C ILE A 49 -5.75 1.96 14.31
N GLY A 50 -4.54 2.52 14.24
CA GLY A 50 -3.31 1.76 13.96
C GLY A 50 -3.13 1.36 12.48
N THR A 51 -4.05 1.73 11.60
CA THR A 51 -3.90 1.53 10.15
C THR A 51 -3.22 2.71 9.49
N GLU A 52 -2.45 2.42 8.45
CA GLU A 52 -1.94 3.44 7.53
C GLU A 52 -2.44 3.16 6.11
N LEU A 53 -2.87 4.20 5.39
CA LEU A 53 -3.24 4.06 3.98
C LEU A 53 -1.98 3.74 3.17
N ALA A 54 -1.87 2.49 2.71
CA ALA A 54 -0.77 2.00 1.90
C ALA A 54 -0.90 2.47 0.45
N GLY A 55 -2.12 2.53 -0.09
CA GLY A 55 -2.35 3.06 -1.43
C GLY A 55 -3.76 2.91 -1.96
N VAL A 56 -3.96 3.46 -3.16
CA VAL A 56 -5.21 3.40 -3.92
C VAL A 56 -4.97 2.62 -5.20
N HIS A 57 -5.69 1.51 -5.40
CA HIS A 57 -5.50 0.67 -6.57
C HIS A 57 -6.82 0.11 -7.09
N ARG A 58 -7.08 0.30 -8.39
CA ARG A 58 -8.28 -0.17 -9.10
C ARG A 58 -9.59 0.12 -8.36
N GLY A 59 -9.75 1.36 -7.89
CA GLY A 59 -10.95 1.81 -7.16
C GLY A 59 -11.08 1.27 -5.74
N ARG A 60 -9.99 0.72 -5.17
CA ARG A 60 -9.97 0.17 -3.80
C ARG A 60 -8.90 0.86 -2.96
N LEU A 61 -9.18 0.93 -1.66
CA LEU A 61 -8.24 1.45 -0.66
C LEU A 61 -7.56 0.27 0.02
N PHE A 62 -6.23 0.34 0.08
CA PHE A 62 -5.41 -0.64 0.77
C PHE A 62 -4.78 0.04 1.97
N TYR A 63 -5.06 -0.49 3.14
CA TYR A 63 -4.47 -0.09 4.41
C TYR A 63 -3.48 -1.15 4.85
N SER A 64 -2.54 -0.78 5.69
CA SER A 64 -1.50 -1.68 6.19
C SER A 64 -1.35 -1.51 7.69
N ILE A 65 -1.00 -2.62 8.34
CA ILE A 65 -0.58 -2.65 9.74
C ILE A 65 0.66 -3.51 9.86
N VAL A 66 1.62 -3.07 10.66
CA VAL A 66 2.77 -3.89 11.02
C VAL A 66 2.49 -4.56 12.37
N LYS A 67 2.29 -5.87 12.34
CA LYS A 67 2.02 -6.65 13.56
C LYS A 67 3.19 -7.55 13.91
N GLU A 68 3.63 -7.49 15.16
CA GLU A 68 4.66 -8.39 15.68
C GLU A 68 4.15 -9.84 15.74
N GLY A 69 5.05 -10.79 15.48
CA GLY A 69 4.76 -12.22 15.59
C GLY A 69 4.08 -12.86 14.37
N LEU A 70 3.86 -12.12 13.28
CA LEU A 70 3.39 -12.71 12.03
C LEU A 70 4.53 -13.40 11.27
N SER A 71 4.31 -14.68 10.94
CA SER A 71 5.21 -15.46 10.08
C SER A 71 4.91 -15.28 8.60
N GLU A 72 3.71 -14.83 8.23
CA GLU A 72 3.22 -14.66 6.84
C GLU A 72 2.48 -13.32 6.60
N PRO A 73 2.46 -12.75 5.36
CA PRO A 73 1.58 -11.62 5.07
C PRO A 73 0.15 -12.13 5.18
N VAL A 74 -0.76 -11.28 5.62
CA VAL A 74 -2.18 -11.60 5.54
C VAL A 74 -2.90 -10.47 4.84
N ILE A 75 -3.85 -10.84 3.97
CA ILE A 75 -4.84 -9.92 3.45
C ILE A 75 -6.19 -10.21 4.09
N ARG A 76 -6.83 -9.15 4.59
CA ARG A 76 -8.14 -9.21 5.24
C ARG A 76 -9.02 -8.08 4.75
N GLN A 77 -10.33 -8.28 4.85
CA GLN A 77 -11.29 -7.19 4.72
C GLN A 77 -11.30 -6.37 6.01
N LEU A 78 -11.40 -5.05 5.89
CA LEU A 78 -11.31 -4.10 7.00
C LEU A 78 -12.62 -4.02 7.83
N CYS A 79 -13.06 -5.15 8.38
CA CYS A 79 -14.21 -5.26 9.28
C CYS A 79 -13.85 -5.92 10.63
N ASP A 80 -12.57 -6.27 10.80
CA ASP A 80 -12.03 -6.83 12.03
C ASP A 80 -11.36 -5.70 12.82
N LYS A 81 -11.59 -5.62 14.14
CA LYS A 81 -10.91 -4.65 15.01
C LYS A 81 -9.40 -4.86 14.97
N LEU A 82 -8.65 -3.79 14.73
CA LEU A 82 -7.21 -3.87 14.54
C LEU A 82 -6.43 -3.35 15.75
N PRO A 83 -5.25 -3.95 16.04
CA PRO A 83 -4.36 -3.45 17.07
C PRO A 83 -3.58 -2.20 16.61
N ASP A 84 -3.15 -1.38 17.56
CA ASP A 84 -2.35 -0.17 17.34
C ASP A 84 -0.95 -0.49 16.75
N CYS A 85 -0.44 0.37 15.86
CA CYS A 85 0.82 0.17 15.17
C CYS A 85 1.52 1.50 14.78
N GLN A 86 2.85 1.51 14.78
CA GLN A 86 3.70 2.70 14.58
C GLN A 86 4.70 2.60 13.42
N ARG A 87 4.46 1.77 12.40
CA ARG A 87 5.38 1.68 11.25
C ARG A 87 4.67 1.83 9.91
N THR A 88 5.14 2.81 9.15
CA THR A 88 4.80 3.04 7.76
C THR A 88 5.45 2.03 6.84
N VAL A 89 4.67 1.55 5.87
CA VAL A 89 5.12 0.78 4.70
C VAL A 89 4.92 1.63 3.46
N SER A 90 5.85 1.59 2.50
CA SER A 90 5.58 2.14 1.18
C SER A 90 4.89 1.09 0.30
N ALA A 91 3.87 1.51 -0.44
CA ALA A 91 3.29 0.71 -1.50
C ALA A 91 3.32 1.44 -2.84
N TYR A 92 3.32 0.65 -3.90
CA TYR A 92 3.18 1.10 -5.27
C TYR A 92 2.20 0.21 -6.01
N ALA A 93 1.34 0.82 -6.81
CA ALA A 93 0.42 0.11 -7.68
C ALA A 93 0.36 0.78 -9.04
N ASP A 94 0.20 -0.03 -10.07
CA ASP A 94 -0.13 0.40 -11.43
C ASP A 94 -1.49 -0.21 -11.77
N ASP A 95 -2.50 0.62 -12.02
CA ASP A 95 -3.85 0.15 -12.31
C ASP A 95 -3.97 -0.67 -13.59
N SER A 96 -2.98 -0.61 -14.48
CA SER A 96 -2.93 -1.48 -15.66
C SER A 96 -2.55 -2.93 -15.32
N LEU A 97 -2.03 -3.17 -14.10
CA LEU A 97 -1.60 -4.47 -13.61
C LEU A 97 -2.45 -4.91 -12.40
N PRO A 98 -2.62 -6.22 -12.14
CA PRO A 98 -3.37 -6.70 -10.99
C PRO A 98 -2.50 -6.80 -9.73
N TYR A 99 -1.47 -5.96 -9.58
CA TYR A 99 -0.46 -6.11 -8.53
C TYR A 99 -0.32 -4.86 -7.68
N LEU A 100 -0.23 -5.08 -6.37
CA LEU A 100 0.18 -4.09 -5.37
C LEU A 100 1.53 -4.53 -4.79
N TYR A 101 2.53 -3.69 -4.94
CA TYR A 101 3.89 -3.93 -4.45
C TYR A 101 4.09 -3.18 -3.14
N ILE A 102 4.56 -3.85 -2.10
CA ILE A 102 4.71 -3.27 -0.75
C ILE A 102 6.07 -3.63 -0.18
N GLU A 103 6.70 -2.69 0.49
CA GLU A 103 7.99 -2.90 1.14
C GLU A 103 7.91 -2.66 2.65
N ASN A 104 8.74 -3.36 3.40
CA ASN A 104 8.87 -3.21 4.87
C ASN A 104 10.31 -2.88 5.31
N GLY A 105 11.10 -2.31 4.40
CA GLY A 105 12.52 -2.04 4.56
C GLY A 105 13.44 -3.17 4.09
N GLN A 106 13.06 -4.44 4.29
CA GLN A 106 13.95 -5.58 4.01
C GLN A 106 13.43 -6.53 2.93
N HIS A 107 12.13 -6.50 2.68
CA HIS A 107 11.47 -7.37 1.73
C HIS A 107 10.51 -6.56 0.86
N LEU A 108 10.38 -7.01 -0.39
CA LEU A 108 9.35 -6.57 -1.31
C LEU A 108 8.30 -7.68 -1.44
N PHE A 109 7.07 -7.34 -1.11
CA PHE A 109 5.89 -8.18 -1.21
C PHE A 109 5.08 -7.78 -2.43
N THR A 110 4.48 -8.78 -3.06
CA THR A 110 3.62 -8.55 -4.20
C THR A 110 2.28 -9.23 -3.94
N LEU A 111 1.23 -8.43 -3.80
CA LEU A 111 -0.14 -8.90 -3.68
C LEU A 111 -0.77 -8.91 -5.08
N ASN A 112 -1.25 -10.07 -5.53
CA ASN A 112 -2.19 -10.12 -6.66
C ASN A 112 -3.58 -9.72 -6.17
N THR A 113 -4.04 -8.53 -6.57
CA THR A 113 -5.29 -7.92 -6.11
C THR A 113 -6.54 -8.53 -6.74
N SER A 114 -6.37 -9.35 -7.79
CA SER A 114 -7.46 -10.11 -8.39
C SER A 114 -7.72 -11.42 -7.66
N THR A 115 -6.66 -12.07 -7.16
CA THR A 115 -6.77 -13.35 -6.43
C THR A 115 -6.69 -13.20 -4.91
N LEU A 116 -6.32 -12.02 -4.42
CA LEU A 116 -6.01 -11.74 -3.01
C LEU A 116 -4.98 -12.71 -2.44
N LYS A 117 -3.93 -13.01 -3.23
CA LYS A 117 -2.83 -13.89 -2.82
C LYS A 117 -1.51 -13.16 -2.93
N PHE A 118 -0.67 -13.33 -1.92
CA PHE A 118 0.72 -12.89 -1.97
C PHE A 118 1.55 -13.88 -2.79
N LEU A 119 2.34 -13.33 -3.69
CA LEU A 119 3.40 -14.04 -4.39
C LEU A 119 4.61 -14.20 -3.46
N PRO A 120 5.62 -15.01 -3.85
CA PRO A 120 6.85 -15.10 -3.08
C PRO A 120 7.43 -13.72 -2.73
N SER A 121 8.03 -13.53 -1.56
CA SER A 121 8.68 -12.24 -1.26
C SER A 121 10.06 -12.14 -1.92
N LEU A 122 10.47 -10.95 -2.35
CA LEU A 122 11.84 -10.68 -2.77
C LEU A 122 12.60 -10.10 -1.59
N LYS A 123 13.59 -10.83 -1.09
CA LYS A 123 14.51 -10.33 -0.07
C LYS A 123 15.43 -9.27 -0.68
N ILE A 124 15.62 -8.17 0.03
CA ILE A 124 16.47 -7.06 -0.38
C ILE A 124 17.72 -7.09 0.50
N GLU A 125 18.89 -7.27 -0.12
CA GLU A 125 20.17 -7.44 0.60
C GLU A 125 20.81 -6.13 1.07
N ILE A 126 20.00 -5.08 1.20
CA ILE A 126 20.44 -3.76 1.68
C ILE A 126 19.87 -3.51 3.07
N ASN A 127 20.36 -2.44 3.72
CA ASN A 127 19.92 -2.09 5.05
C ASN A 127 18.44 -1.70 5.14
N CYS A 128 17.95 -0.86 4.23
CA CYS A 128 16.56 -0.41 4.26
C CYS A 128 16.10 0.16 2.90
N VAL A 129 14.94 -0.29 2.41
CA VAL A 129 14.13 0.41 1.41
C VAL A 129 13.22 1.41 2.10
N TYR A 130 12.95 2.53 1.43
CA TYR A 130 12.06 3.59 1.92
C TYR A 130 10.88 3.85 0.99
N SER A 131 11.06 3.63 -0.32
CA SER A 131 9.97 3.82 -1.26
C SER A 131 10.14 3.04 -2.54
N ILE A 132 9.01 2.68 -3.13
CA ILE A 132 8.92 2.11 -4.47
C ILE A 132 8.57 3.23 -5.44
N ALA A 133 9.49 3.54 -6.36
CA ALA A 133 9.27 4.58 -7.36
C ALA A 133 8.40 4.09 -8.53
N GLY A 134 8.46 2.79 -8.83
CA GLY A 134 7.56 2.14 -9.78
C GLY A 134 8.09 0.83 -10.32
N VAL A 135 7.25 0.16 -11.11
CA VAL A 135 7.59 -1.11 -11.79
C VAL A 135 7.34 -0.94 -13.28
N ARG A 136 8.34 -1.26 -14.11
CA ARG A 136 8.22 -1.18 -15.57
C ARG A 136 8.96 -2.31 -16.23
N ASN A 137 8.29 -3.04 -17.14
CA ASN A 137 8.84 -4.18 -17.87
C ASN A 137 9.49 -5.21 -16.94
N GLY A 138 8.83 -5.54 -15.82
CA GLY A 138 9.35 -6.47 -14.81
C GLY A 138 10.56 -5.96 -14.03
N ILE A 139 10.89 -4.67 -14.11
CA ILE A 139 11.96 -4.06 -13.31
C ILE A 139 11.32 -3.15 -12.27
N VAL A 140 11.52 -3.45 -11.00
CA VAL A 140 11.15 -2.57 -9.89
C VAL A 140 12.25 -1.54 -9.68
N THR A 141 11.88 -0.28 -9.48
CA THR A 141 12.78 0.81 -9.10
C THR A 141 12.40 1.29 -7.70
N MET A 142 13.38 1.36 -6.81
CA MET A 142 13.20 1.69 -5.40
C MET A 142 14.21 2.73 -4.93
N ARG A 143 13.91 3.40 -3.83
CA ARG A 143 14.83 4.23 -3.08
C ARG A 143 15.13 3.58 -1.73
N GLY A 144 16.40 3.52 -1.34
CA GLY A 144 16.81 2.98 -0.05
C GLY A 144 18.09 3.64 0.48
N ILE A 145 18.55 3.18 1.63
CA ILE A 145 19.81 3.61 2.26
C ILE A 145 20.75 2.42 2.45
N THR A 146 22.05 2.69 2.39
CA THR A 146 23.08 1.73 2.78
C THR A 146 23.49 1.94 4.24
N SER A 147 24.48 1.16 4.70
CA SER A 147 25.10 1.28 6.03
C SER A 147 25.69 2.64 6.37
N TYR A 148 25.89 3.51 5.38
CA TYR A 148 26.47 4.83 5.56
C TYR A 148 25.45 5.98 5.44
N PHE A 149 24.15 5.69 5.50
CA PHE A 149 23.04 6.67 5.37
C PHE A 149 22.96 7.43 4.04
N ASP A 150 23.75 7.02 3.04
CA ASP A 150 23.64 7.55 1.69
C ASP A 150 22.37 7.00 1.02
N TRP A 151 21.67 7.88 0.29
CA TRP A 151 20.46 7.53 -0.46
C TRP A 151 20.81 6.99 -1.84
N TYR A 152 20.26 5.83 -2.19
CA TYR A 152 20.47 5.22 -3.49
C TYR A 152 19.16 4.94 -4.20
N ARG A 153 19.22 5.04 -5.53
CA ARG A 153 18.24 4.46 -6.43
C ARG A 153 18.69 3.06 -6.79
N MET A 154 17.79 2.11 -6.66
CA MET A 154 18.08 0.69 -6.89
C MET A 154 17.06 0.14 -7.85
N THR A 155 17.47 -0.88 -8.59
CA THR A 155 16.61 -1.60 -9.52
C THR A 155 16.81 -3.08 -9.36
N ALA A 156 15.73 -3.85 -9.38
CA ALA A 156 15.79 -5.31 -9.39
C ALA A 156 14.85 -5.84 -10.49
N ARG A 157 15.25 -6.95 -11.11
CA ARG A 157 14.35 -7.70 -11.99
C ARG A 157 13.42 -8.53 -11.11
N LEU A 158 12.13 -8.35 -11.29
CA LEU A 158 11.11 -9.18 -10.67
C LEU A 158 11.06 -10.54 -11.36
N PRO A 159 10.71 -11.61 -10.63
CA PRO A 159 10.38 -12.90 -11.23
C PRO A 159 9.33 -12.75 -12.35
N GLU A 160 9.42 -13.59 -13.38
CA GLU A 160 8.60 -13.47 -14.59
C GLU A 160 7.09 -13.62 -14.27
N GLU A 161 6.78 -14.46 -13.27
CA GLU A 161 5.46 -14.66 -12.68
C GLU A 161 4.87 -13.42 -11.99
N TRP A 162 5.66 -12.36 -11.75
CA TRP A 162 5.16 -11.09 -11.21
C TRP A 162 5.02 -10.02 -12.29
N ALA A 163 5.50 -10.32 -13.51
CA ALA A 163 5.32 -9.54 -14.72
C ALA A 163 4.25 -10.13 -15.65
N THR A 164 3.74 -11.33 -15.34
CA THR A 164 2.68 -12.04 -16.07
C THR A 164 1.72 -12.75 -15.09
N PRO A 165 0.40 -12.78 -15.34
CA PRO A 165 -0.57 -13.28 -14.37
C PRO A 165 -0.56 -14.81 -14.25
N VAL A 166 0.15 -15.40 -13.28
CA VAL A 166 -0.02 -16.82 -12.86
C VAL A 166 0.35 -17.05 -11.38
N HIS A 167 -0.28 -18.06 -10.77
CA HIS A 167 -0.21 -18.51 -9.36
C HIS A 167 1.16 -19.00 -8.86
N SER A 168 1.58 -18.54 -7.67
CA SER A 168 2.25 -19.33 -6.60
C SER A 168 2.52 -18.43 -5.35
N GLU A 169 3.22 -18.96 -4.34
CA GLU A 169 3.02 -18.76 -2.89
C GLU A 169 4.14 -18.01 -2.09
N TYR A 170 3.72 -17.09 -1.20
CA TYR A 170 4.25 -16.57 0.12
C TYR A 170 5.54 -15.73 0.34
N ILE A 171 5.41 -14.56 1.06
CA ILE A 171 6.04 -14.03 2.33
C ILE A 171 5.80 -12.46 2.47
N ASN A 172 6.03 -11.73 3.61
CA ASN A 172 5.09 -10.84 4.43
C ASN A 172 5.03 -9.27 4.50
N ALA A 173 3.88 -8.66 4.19
CA ALA A 173 3.26 -7.51 4.91
C ALA A 173 1.76 -7.79 5.21
N GLU A 174 1.16 -7.28 6.30
CA GLU A 174 -0.30 -7.37 6.52
C GLU A 174 -1.00 -6.18 5.83
N ILE A 175 -1.80 -6.48 4.80
CA ILE A 175 -2.52 -5.47 4.01
C ILE A 175 -4.01 -5.71 4.18
N PHE A 176 -4.72 -4.73 4.70
CA PHE A 176 -6.17 -4.73 4.74
C PHE A 176 -6.68 -4.08 3.45
N ALA A 177 -7.56 -4.76 2.73
CA ALA A 177 -8.24 -4.18 1.59
C ALA A 177 -9.66 -3.78 2.01
N VAL A 178 -10.04 -2.54 1.76
CA VAL A 178 -11.44 -2.11 1.83
C VAL A 178 -12.07 -2.38 0.47
N PHE A 179 -13.10 -3.22 0.46
CA PHE A 179 -13.92 -3.46 -0.72
C PHE A 179 -15.19 -2.62 -0.60
N LYS A 180 -15.59 -2.02 -1.72
CA LYS A 180 -16.93 -1.49 -1.94
C LYS A 180 -17.77 -2.61 -2.54
N ASP A 181 -18.96 -2.86 -2.00
CA ASP A 181 -19.99 -3.70 -2.64
C ASP A 181 -20.55 -3.02 -3.90
#